data_AF-A0A921FF23-F1
#
_entry.id   AF-A0A921FF23-F1
#
_cell.length_a   1.000
_cell.length_b   1.000
_cell.length_c   1.000
_cell.angle_alpha   90.00
_cell.angle_beta   90.00
_cell.angle_gamma   90.00
#
_symmetry.space_group_name_H-M   'P 1'
#
loop_
_entity.id
_entity.type
_entity.pdbx_description
1 polymer ?
#
loop_
_entity_poly.entity_id
_entity_poly.type
_entity_poly.pdbx_seq_one_letter_code
_entity_poly.pdbx_strand_id
1 'polypeptide(L)' 'MIHIGMIIKAELDKQERSVTWFARKLYCDRTNVYKIFKRKSIDTELLLRISVILNTNFFQYYENAYQEILKSGPEM' A
#
# COMPACT_ATOMS: atom_id res chain seq x y z
N MET A 1 -3.85 4.64 -12.88
CA MET A 1 -2.66 5.05 -12.08
C MET A 1 -2.84 4.57 -10.65
N ILE A 2 -1.89 3.80 -10.12
CA ILE A 2 -1.98 3.18 -8.79
C ILE A 2 -1.99 4.25 -7.69
N HIS A 3 -2.85 4.08 -6.69
CA HIS A 3 -2.81 4.84 -5.44
C HIS A 3 -2.59 3.89 -4.25
N ILE A 4 -1.33 3.63 -3.92
CA ILE A 4 -0.97 2.55 -2.99
C ILE A 4 -1.52 2.76 -1.57
N GLY A 5 -1.58 4.02 -1.10
CA GLY A 5 -2.14 4.33 0.21
C GLY A 5 -3.62 3.92 0.37
N MET A 6 -4.42 4.06 -0.69
CA MET A 6 -5.84 3.69 -0.67
C MET A 6 -6.02 2.17 -0.73
N ILE A 7 -5.15 1.47 -1.47
CA ILE A 7 -5.13 0.01 -1.53
C ILE A 7 -4.78 -0.58 -0.16
N ILE A 8 -3.77 -0.02 0.52
CA ILE A 8 -3.39 -0.43 1.88
C ILE A 8 -4.55 -0.20 2.86
N LYS A 9 -5.24 0.95 2.75
CA LYS A 9 -6.43 1.23 3.56
C LYS A 9 -7.53 0.18 3.32
N ALA A 10 -7.83 -0.11 2.07
CA ALA A 10 -8.86 -1.09 1.72
C ALA A 10 -8.52 -2.49 2.25
N GLU A 11 -7.26 -2.91 2.19
CA GLU A 11 -6.82 -4.20 2.75
C GLU A 11 -6.89 -4.21 4.29
N LEU A 12 -6.53 -3.11 4.96
CA LEU A 12 -6.68 -2.99 6.42
C LEU A 12 -8.15 -3.09 6.83
N ASP A 13 -9.04 -2.39 6.13
CA ASP A 13 -10.49 -2.39 6.37
C ASP A 13 -11.07 -3.80 6.13
N LYS A 14 -10.63 -4.50 5.07
CA LYS A 14 -11.02 -5.89 4.75
C LYS A 14 -10.58 -6.89 5.84
N GLN A 15 -9.46 -6.63 6.50
CA GLN A 15 -9.00 -7.45 7.64
C GLN A 15 -9.69 -7.11 8.96
N GLU A 16 -10.64 -6.16 8.97
CA GLU A 16 -11.35 -5.68 10.15
C GLU A 16 -10.41 -5.16 11.26
N ARG A 17 -9.25 -4.63 10.85
CA ARG A 17 -8.23 -4.12 11.78
C ARG A 17 -8.36 -2.61 11.94
N SER A 18 -8.22 -2.14 13.18
CA SER A 18 -8.29 -0.69 13.45
C SER A 18 -7.03 0.05 13.03
N VAL A 19 -7.17 1.35 12.72
CA VAL A 19 -6.05 2.27 12.50
C VAL A 19 -5.10 2.31 13.70
N THR A 20 -5.63 2.20 14.93
CA THR A 20 -4.82 2.13 16.16
C THR A 20 -3.96 0.88 16.19
N TRP A 21 -4.51 -0.28 15.80
CA TRP A 21 -3.76 -1.52 15.70
C TRP A 21 -2.62 -1.39 14.68
N PHE A 22 -2.91 -0.79 13.53
CA PHE A 22 -1.93 -0.64 12.45
C PHE A 22 -0.81 0.34 12.82
N ALA A 23 -1.15 1.47 13.45
CA ALA A 23 -0.19 2.44 13.97
C ALA A 23 0.79 1.79 14.96
N ARG A 24 0.28 0.96 15.89
CA ARG A 24 1.12 0.21 16.83
C ARG A 24 2.08 -0.75 16.12
N LYS A 25 1.62 -1.47 15.09
CA LYS A 25 2.46 -2.39 14.32
C LYS A 25 3.53 -1.67 13.50
N LEU A 26 3.26 -0.46 13.06
CA LEU A 26 4.21 0.39 12.33
C LEU A 26 5.14 1.20 13.25
N TYR A 27 4.94 1.15 14.57
CA TYR A 27 5.63 1.98 15.55
C TYR A 27 5.47 3.49 15.28
N CYS A 28 4.24 3.90 14.94
CA CYS A 28 3.90 5.30 14.69
C CYS A 28 2.54 5.67 15.29
N ASP A 29 2.16 6.95 15.18
CA ASP A 29 0.84 7.43 15.57
C ASP A 29 -0.22 7.30 14.46
N ARG A 30 -1.49 7.45 14.85
CA ARG A 30 -2.65 7.37 13.94
C ARG A 30 -2.58 8.42 12.82
N THR A 31 -2.06 9.62 13.09
CA THR A 31 -1.96 10.69 12.10
C THR A 31 -1.01 10.29 10.98
N ASN A 32 0.09 9.62 11.31
CA ASN A 32 1.01 9.06 10.32
C ASN A 32 0.36 7.99 9.44
N VAL A 33 -0.47 7.11 10.02
CA VAL A 33 -1.26 6.14 9.24
C VAL A 33 -2.22 6.84 8.27
N TYR A 34 -2.96 7.86 8.70
CA TYR A 34 -3.83 8.63 7.79
C TYR A 34 -3.04 9.36 6.70
N LYS A 35 -1.82 9.82 6.98
CA LYS A 35 -0.92 10.38 5.95
C LYS A 35 -0.53 9.31 4.93
N ILE A 36 -0.20 8.08 5.37
CA ILE A 36 0.10 6.96 4.46
C ILE A 36 -1.07 6.70 3.51
N PHE A 37 -2.30 6.66 4.01
CA PHE A 37 -3.47 6.39 3.16
C PHE A 37 -3.69 7.45 2.06
N LYS A 38 -3.29 8.70 2.31
CA LYS A 38 -3.41 9.81 1.35
C LYS A 38 -2.27 9.87 0.33
N ARG A 39 -1.22 9.06 0.48
CA ARG A 39 -0.07 9.06 -0.44
C ARG A 39 -0.32 8.15 -1.64
N LYS A 40 -0.15 8.70 -2.85
CA LYS A 40 -0.21 7.94 -4.12
C LYS A 40 0.88 6.88 -4.21
N SER A 41 2.06 7.18 -3.67
CA SER A 41 3.23 6.31 -3.59
C SER A 41 3.87 6.40 -2.20
N ILE A 42 4.57 5.34 -1.80
CA ILE A 42 5.42 5.32 -0.60
C ILE A 42 6.76 4.68 -0.96
N ASP A 43 7.77 4.86 -0.12
CA ASP A 43 9.06 4.20 -0.29
C ASP A 43 8.93 2.67 -0.16
N THR A 44 9.87 1.96 -0.76
CA THR A 44 9.83 0.49 -0.89
C THR A 44 10.02 -0.22 0.45
N GLU A 45 10.79 0.35 1.38
CA GLU A 45 10.98 -0.21 2.72
C GLU A 45 9.68 -0.13 3.54
N LEU A 46 9.00 1.02 3.54
CA LEU A 46 7.70 1.16 4.17
C LEU A 46 6.66 0.23 3.54
N LEU A 47 6.66 0.10 2.20
CA LEU A 47 5.77 -0.82 1.50
C LEU A 47 6.01 -2.28 1.93
N LEU A 48 7.27 -2.70 2.04
CA LEU A 48 7.65 -4.03 2.51
C LEU A 48 7.17 -4.28 3.95
N ARG A 49 7.43 -3.35 4.86
CA ARG A 49 6.98 -3.46 6.25
C ARG A 49 5.47 -3.59 6.36
N ILE A 50 4.74 -2.76 5.61
CA ILE A 50 3.26 -2.81 5.56
C ILE A 50 2.80 -4.16 4.98
N SER A 51 3.45 -4.64 3.93
CA SER A 51 3.18 -5.95 3.33
C SER A 51 3.30 -7.09 4.33
N VAL A 52 4.36 -7.09 5.15
CA VAL A 52 4.55 -8.10 6.21
C VAL A 52 3.50 -7.98 7.30
N ILE A 53 3.19 -6.76 7.76
CA ILE A 53 2.21 -6.52 8.83
C ILE A 53 0.80 -6.99 8.43
N LEU A 54 0.41 -6.72 7.19
CA LEU A 54 -0.91 -7.08 6.65
C LEU A 54 -0.89 -8.46 5.97
N ASN A 55 0.25 -9.13 5.88
CA ASN A 55 0.38 -10.42 5.19
C ASN A 55 -0.15 -10.38 3.74
N THR A 56 0.15 -9.29 3.03
CA THR A 56 -0.32 -9.03 1.66
C THR A 56 0.81 -8.48 0.83
N ASN A 57 1.10 -9.08 -0.33
CA ASN A 57 2.13 -8.59 -1.24
C ASN A 57 1.63 -7.38 -2.04
N PHE A 58 1.91 -6.16 -1.56
CA PHE A 58 1.49 -4.93 -2.22
C PHE A 58 2.34 -4.59 -3.45
N PHE A 59 3.53 -5.20 -3.62
CA PHE A 59 4.33 -5.04 -4.83
C PHE A 59 3.64 -5.62 -6.07
N GLN A 60 2.75 -6.60 -5.89
CA GLN A 60 2.00 -7.20 -6.99
C GLN A 60 1.16 -6.17 -7.77
N TYR A 61 0.69 -5.10 -7.11
CA TYR A 61 -0.03 -4.04 -7.80
C TYR A 61 0.85 -3.32 -8.81
N TYR A 62 2.10 -3.04 -8.44
CA TYR A 62 3.07 -2.42 -9.34
C TYR A 62 3.51 -3.37 -10.45
N GLU A 63 3.73 -4.64 -10.13
CA GLU A 63 4.03 -5.68 -11.12
C GLU A 63 2.91 -5.79 -12.16
N ASN A 64 1.65 -5.83 -11.73
CA ASN A 64 0.51 -5.92 -12.64
C ASN A 64 0.44 -4.69 -13.56
N ALA A 65 0.62 -3.48 -13.01
CA ALA A 65 0.64 -2.27 -13.85
C ALA A 65 1.83 -2.26 -14.82
N TYR A 66 2.99 -2.75 -14.40
CA TYR A 66 4.15 -2.91 -15.28
C TYR A 66 3.83 -3.86 -16.45
N GLN A 67 3.21 -5.01 -16.16
CA GLN A 67 2.79 -5.96 -17.19
C GLN A 67 1.71 -5.38 -18.13
N GLU A 68 0.77 -4.60 -17.62
CA GLU A 68 -0.23 -3.89 -18.43
C GLU A 68 0.42 -2.87 -19.37
N ILE A 69 1.41 -2.11 -18.88
CA ILE A 69 2.17 -1.16 -19.70
C ILE A 69 2.93 -1.90 -20.81
N LEU A 70 3.62 -3.00 -20.48
CA LEU A 70 4.32 -3.82 -21.48
C LEU A 70 3.38 -4.37 -22.57
N LYS A 71 2.18 -4.82 -22.19
CA LYS A 71 1.16 -5.33 -23.13
C LYS A 71 0.55 -4.24 -24.00
N SER A 72 0.54 -2.98 -23.54
CA SER A 72 -0.11 -1.87 -24.23
C SER A 72 0.77 -1.23 -25.32
N GLY A 73 2.01 -1.71 -25.50
CA GLY A 73 2.98 -1.15 -26.45
C GLY A 73 3.64 0.15 -25.95
N PRO A 74 4.87 0.48 -26.39
CA PRO A 74 5.67 1.59 -25.84
C PRO A 74 5.29 2.95 -26.47
N GLU A 75 4.02 3.35 -26.39
CA GLU A 75 3.56 4.69 -26.80
C GLU A 75 3.00 5.50 -25.63
N MET A 76 3.84 5.73 -24.60
CA MET A 76 3.71 6.87 -23.69
C MET A 76 4.95 7.75 -23.78
#